data_AF-A0A6J4UQW5-F1
#
_entry.id   AF-A0A6J4UQW5-F1
#
_cell.length_a   1.000
_cell.length_b   1.000
_cell.length_c   1.000
_cell.angle_alpha   90.00
_cell.angle_beta   90.00
_cell.angle_gamma   90.00
#
_symmetry.space_group_name_H-M   'P 1'
#
loop_
_entity.id
_entity.type
_entity.pdbx_description
1 polymer ?
#
loop_
_entity_poly.entity_id
_entity_poly.type
_entity_poly.pdbx_seq_one_letter_code
_entity_poly.pdbx_strand_id
1 'polypeptide(L)' 'MKPLQALDCYLLVTIHHAGRISTCQFREIACNLGTSITNVQRSLDFLVAAKHVRMTSSFTQALMCPPKG' A
#
# COMPACT_ATOMS: atom_id res chain seq x y z
N MET A 1 -16.45 6.09 12.50
CA MET A 1 -15.49 5.60 11.49
C MET A 1 -14.75 6.81 10.96
N LYS A 2 -13.41 6.78 10.84
CA LYS A 2 -12.67 7.90 10.24
C LYS A 2 -12.91 7.88 8.72
N PRO A 3 -13.07 9.04 8.05
CA PRO A 3 -13.25 9.10 6.61
C PRO A 3 -11.99 8.60 5.87
N LEU A 4 -12.17 7.91 4.76
CA LEU A 4 -11.08 7.49 3.88
C LEU A 4 -10.44 8.71 3.22
N GLN A 5 -9.11 8.77 3.26
CA GLN A 5 -8.35 9.79 2.55
C GLN A 5 -8.23 9.43 1.06
N ALA A 6 -7.89 10.42 0.22
CA ALA A 6 -7.69 10.20 -1.21
C ALA A 6 -6.66 9.08 -1.50
N LEU A 7 -5.61 8.98 -0.69
CA LEU A 7 -4.60 7.92 -0.78
C LEU A 7 -5.18 6.54 -0.49
N ASP A 8 -6.04 6.42 0.53
CA ASP A 8 -6.69 5.16 0.90
C ASP A 8 -7.61 4.68 -0.22
N CYS A 9 -8.41 5.59 -0.78
CA CYS A 9 -9.29 5.31 -1.91
C CYS A 9 -8.49 4.87 -3.14
N TYR A 10 -7.39 5.56 -3.45
CA TYR A 10 -6.53 5.20 -4.58
C TYR A 10 -5.95 3.79 -4.42
N LEU A 11 -5.34 3.50 -3.26
CA LEU A 11 -4.80 2.18 -2.93
C LEU A 11 -5.86 1.08 -3.06
N LEU A 12 -7.06 1.33 -2.51
CA LEU A 12 -8.15 0.37 -2.53
C LEU A 12 -8.61 0.07 -3.96
N VAL A 13 -8.79 1.10 -4.80
CA VAL A 13 -9.17 0.94 -6.21
C VAL A 13 -8.08 0.20 -6.98
N THR A 14 -6.81 0.54 -6.78
CA THR A 14 -5.68 -0.15 -7.43
C THR A 14 -5.62 -1.62 -7.04
N ILE A 15 -5.75 -1.95 -5.75
CA ILE A 15 -5.74 -3.34 -5.26
C ILE A 15 -6.95 -4.11 -5.79
N HIS A 16 -8.13 -3.48 -5.79
CA HIS A 16 -9.36 -4.11 -6.29
C HIS A 16 -9.28 -4.41 -7.79
N HIS A 17 -8.73 -3.50 -8.60
CA HIS A 17 -8.54 -3.72 -10.03
C HIS A 17 -7.45 -4.76 -10.34
N ALA A 18 -6.32 -4.70 -9.63
CA ALA A 18 -5.20 -5.61 -9.88
C ALA A 18 -5.38 -6.99 -9.23
N GLY A 19 -6.29 -7.12 -8.25
CA GLY A 19 -6.49 -8.29 -7.39
C GLY A 19 -5.36 -8.51 -6.37
N ARG A 20 -4.13 -8.11 -6.71
CA ARG A 20 -2.95 -8.11 -5.85
C ARG A 20 -1.98 -7.02 -6.31
N ILE A 21 -1.19 -6.49 -5.38
CA ILE A 21 -0.08 -5.61 -5.70
C ILE A 21 1.22 -6.20 -5.15
N SER A 22 2.28 -6.13 -5.95
CA SER A 22 3.63 -6.49 -5.52
C SER A 22 4.28 -5.34 -4.74
N THR A 23 5.39 -5.63 -4.06
CA THR A 23 6.18 -4.58 -3.39
C THR A 23 6.78 -3.56 -4.35
N CYS A 24 7.13 -3.96 -5.58
CA CYS A 24 7.60 -3.03 -6.61
C CYS A 24 6.49 -2.06 -7.01
N GLN A 25 5.31 -2.57 -7.34
CA GLN A 25 4.14 -1.74 -7.67
C GLN A 25 3.76 -0.81 -6.52
N PHE A 26 3.89 -1.27 -5.27
CA PHE A 26 3.66 -0.42 -4.10
C PHE A 26 4.61 0.77 -4.03
N ARG A 27 5.90 0.56 -4.34
CA ARG A 27 6.90 1.64 -4.42
C ARG A 27 6.64 2.59 -5.58
N GLU A 28 6.22 2.06 -6.73
CA GLU A 28 5.82 2.86 -7.89
C GLU A 28 4.62 3.76 -7.57
N ILE A 29 3.63 3.25 -6.83
CA ILE A 29 2.49 4.05 -6.37
C ILE A 29 2.97 5.22 -5.51
N ALA A 30 3.88 4.99 -4.56
CA ALA A 30 4.43 6.06 -3.74
C ALA A 30 5.15 7.13 -4.59
N CYS A 31 5.95 6.69 -5.56
CA CYS A 31 6.68 7.56 -6.48
C CYS A 31 5.73 8.39 -7.37
N ASN A 32 4.75 7.73 -8.00
CA ASN A 32 3.78 8.35 -8.91
C ASN A 32 2.88 9.36 -8.20
N LEU A 33 2.57 9.11 -6.93
CA LEU A 33 1.76 10.01 -6.10
C LEU A 33 2.59 11.10 -5.41
N GLY A 34 3.91 11.13 -5.60
CA GLY A 34 4.81 12.09 -4.95
C GLY A 34 4.77 12.00 -3.42
N THR A 35 4.50 10.82 -2.85
CA THR A 35 4.37 10.61 -1.41
C THR A 35 5.42 9.62 -0.90
N SER A 36 5.64 9.62 0.42
CA SER A 36 6.57 8.67 1.02
C SER A 36 5.98 7.26 1.08
N ILE A 37 6.81 6.24 0.87
CA ILE A 37 6.43 4.83 1.07
C ILE A 37 5.83 4.62 2.47
N THR A 38 6.32 5.32 3.49
CA THR A 38 5.80 5.27 4.85
C THR A 38 4.34 5.75 4.95
N ASN A 39 3.94 6.77 4.18
CA ASN A 39 2.55 7.21 4.14
C ASN A 39 1.66 6.18 3.44
N VAL A 40 2.13 5.62 2.31
CA VAL A 40 1.41 4.54 1.61
C VAL A 40 1.26 3.31 2.52
N GLN A 41 2.29 2.98 3.30
CA GLN A 41 2.24 1.88 4.27
C GLN A 41 1.21 2.12 5.36
N ARG A 42 1.16 3.33 5.92
CA ARG A 42 0.14 3.68 6.92
C ARG A 42 -1.29 3.55 6.36
N SER A 43 -1.51 3.98 5.13
CA SER A 43 -2.79 3.79 4.44
C SER A 43 -3.10 2.31 4.24
N LEU A 44 -2.13 1.50 3.82
CA LEU A 44 -2.32 0.06 3.68
C LEU A 44 -2.65 -0.61 5.02
N ASP A 45 -1.93 -0.29 6.09
CA ASP A 45 -2.16 -0.83 7.44
C ASP A 45 -3.57 -0.49 7.92
N PHE A 46 -4.04 0.74 7.66
CA PHE A 46 -5.41 1.15 7.95
C PHE A 46 -6.44 0.32 7.18
N LEU A 47 -6.24 0.13 5.86
CA LEU A 47 -7.12 -0.69 5.02
C LEU A 47 -7.15 -2.17 5.45
N VAL A 48 -6.01 -2.71 5.90
CA VAL A 48 -5.90 -4.07 6.44
C VAL A 48 -6.65 -4.19 7.78
N ALA A 49 -6.44 -3.24 8.69
CA ALA A 49 -7.12 -3.22 9.99
C ALA A 49 -8.65 -3.08 9.84
N ALA A 50 -9.10 -2.31 8.84
CA ALA A 50 -10.50 -2.18 8.46
C ALA A 50 -11.05 -3.39 7.67
N LYS A 51 -10.23 -4.41 7.40
CA LYS A 51 -10.58 -5.62 6.63
C LYS A 51 -10.98 -5.36 5.18
N HIS A 52 -10.59 -4.21 4.62
CA HIS A 52 -10.83 -3.90 3.20
C HIS A 52 -9.87 -4.64 2.27
N VAL A 53 -8.66 -4.94 2.75
CA VAL A 53 -7.64 -5.70 2.01
C VAL A 53 -6.95 -6.67 2.94
N ARG A 54 -6.36 -7.74 2.39
CA ARG A 54 -5.60 -8.74 3.16
C ARG A 54 -4.14 -8.67 2.75
N MET A 55 -3.25 -8.51 3.74
CA MET A 55 -1.81 -8.52 3.52
C MET A 55 -1.23 -9.91 3.79
N THR A 56 -0.21 -10.31 3.02
CA THR A 56 0.58 -11.51 3.29
C THR A 56 1.85 -11.14 4.06
N SER A 57 2.29 -12.00 4.99
CA SER A 57 3.38 -11.68 5.93
C SER A 57 4.71 -11.30 5.25
N SER A 58 4.94 -11.73 4.01
CA SER A 58 6.15 -11.41 3.23
C SER A 58 6.18 -9.96 2.72
N PHE A 59 5.02 -9.28 2.69
CA PHE A 59 4.91 -7.94 2.13
C PHE A 59 5.60 -6.88 2.99
N THR A 60 5.40 -6.90 4.31
CA THR A 60 6.03 -5.97 5.26
C THR A 60 7.55 -6.10 5.25
N GLN A 61 8.06 -7.33 5.24
CA GLN A 61 9.50 -7.59 5.20
C GLN A 61 10.14 -7.06 3.91
N ALA A 62 9.49 -7.27 2.76
CA ALA A 62 10.01 -6.84 1.47
C ALA A 62 9.98 -5.31 1.28
N LEU A 63 9.14 -4.57 2.00
CA LEU A 63 9.18 -3.11 2.01
C LEU A 63 10.30 -2.54 2.87
N MET A 64 10.69 -3.26 3.92
CA MET A 64 11.79 -2.87 4.81
C MET A 64 13.16 -3.24 4.24
N CYS A 65 13.23 -4.19 3.30
CA CYS A 65 14.46 -4.46 2.57
C CYS A 65 14.84 -3.25 1.71
N PRO A 66 16.04 -2.68 1.86
CA PRO A 66 16.53 -1.66 0.93
C PRO A 66 16.60 -2.27 -0.48
N PRO A 67 16.35 -1.49 -1.54
CA PRO A 67 16.60 -1.96 -2.89
C PRO A 67 18.06 -2.40 -2.97
N LYS A 68 18.31 -3.67 -3.31
CA LYS A 68 19.66 -4.07 -3.74
C LYS A 68 19.92 -3.32 -5.03
N GLY A 69 20.88 -2.40 -4.99
CA GLY A 69 21.44 -1.73 -6.17
C GLY A 69 22.11 -2.72 -7.10
#